data_AF-A0A955D1N4-F1
#
_entry.id   AF-A0A955D1N4-F1
#
_cell.length_a   1.000
_cell.length_b   1.000
_cell.length_c   1.000
_cell.angle_alpha   90.00
_cell.angle_beta   90.00
_cell.angle_gamma   90.00
#
_symmetry.space_group_name_H-M   'P 1'
#
loop_
_entity.id
_entity.type
_entity.pdbx_description
1 polymer ?
#
loop_
_entity_poly.entity_id
_entity_poly.type
_entity_poly.pdbx_seq_one_letter_code
_entity_poly.pdbx_strand_id
1 'polypeptide(L)' 'MTIGTTVFEDLLKLEAEQRGMPGLTYLLVEHPLGGIRPDAVRAKALAAVDALEAALLGGR' A
#
# COMPACT_ATOMS: atom_id res chain seq x y z
N MET A 1 -2.54 6.65 -7.55
CA MET A 1 -1.98 5.86 -6.45
C MET A 1 -2.58 4.47 -6.50
N THR A 2 -1.77 3.41 -6.40
CA THR A 2 -2.25 2.02 -6.37
C THR A 2 -1.95 1.40 -5.00
N ILE A 3 -2.82 0.51 -4.51
CA ILE A 3 -2.64 -0.21 -3.25
C ILE A 3 -2.39 -1.68 -3.56
N GLY A 4 -1.39 -2.28 -2.91
CA GLY A 4 -1.16 -3.73 -2.97
C GLY A 4 -0.49 -4.25 -1.71
N THR A 5 -0.15 -5.54 -1.72
CA THR A 5 0.60 -6.15 -0.62
C THR A 5 2.07 -6.27 -0.95
N THR A 6 2.94 -6.37 0.06
CA THR A 6 4.40 -6.55 -0.13
C THR A 6 4.78 -7.65 -1.12
N VAL A 7 3.99 -8.74 -1.21
CA VAL A 7 4.21 -9.84 -2.17
C VAL A 7 4.05 -9.41 -3.65
N PHE A 8 3.34 -8.32 -3.92
CA PHE A 8 3.04 -7.85 -5.28
C PHE A 8 3.72 -6.52 -5.62
N GLU A 9 4.76 -6.13 -4.88
CA GLU A 9 5.46 -4.86 -5.12
C GLU A 9 6.00 -4.74 -6.55
N ASP A 10 6.60 -5.79 -7.08
CA ASP A 10 7.15 -5.77 -8.44
C ASP A 10 6.06 -5.66 -9.52
N LEU A 11 4.86 -6.21 -9.24
CA LEU A 11 3.70 -6.04 -10.12
C LEU A 11 3.20 -4.59 -10.13
N LEU A 12 3.23 -3.93 -8.97
CA LEU A 12 2.85 -2.50 -8.86
C LEU A 12 3.83 -1.60 -9.62
N LYS A 13 5.14 -1.90 -9.54
CA LYS A 13 6.16 -1.19 -10.32
C LYS A 13 5.94 -1.37 -11.82
N LEU A 14 5.69 -2.60 -12.27
CA LEU A 14 5.40 -2.91 -13.66
C LEU A 14 4.14 -2.20 -14.17
N GLU A 15 3.07 -2.17 -13.37
CA GLU A 15 1.85 -1.44 -13.72
C GLU A 15 2.11 0.06 -13.91
N ALA A 16 2.89 0.67 -13.01
CA ALA A 16 3.26 2.08 -13.09
C ALA A 16 4.02 2.39 -14.38
N GLU A 17 4.98 1.54 -14.75
CA GLU A 17 5.73 1.62 -16.01
C GLU A 17 4.81 1.49 -17.24
N GLN A 18 3.94 0.46 -17.27
CA GLN A 18 3.03 0.21 -18.38
C GLN A 18 2.02 1.34 -18.59
N ARG A 19 1.68 2.07 -17.53
CA ARG A 19 0.79 3.23 -17.60
C ARG A 19 1.52 4.53 -17.97
N GLY A 20 2.83 4.49 -18.23
CA GLY A 20 3.64 5.68 -18.51
C GLY A 20 3.78 6.61 -17.30
N MET A 21 3.60 6.08 -16.08
CA MET A 21 3.65 6.82 -14.82
C MET A 21 4.69 6.21 -13.87
N PRO A 22 6.00 6.22 -14.20
CA PRO A 22 7.04 5.59 -13.38
C PRO A 22 7.17 6.20 -11.96
N GLY A 23 6.63 7.41 -11.74
CA GLY A 23 6.56 8.06 -10.42
C GLY A 23 5.24 7.83 -9.68
N LEU A 24 4.39 6.89 -10.12
CA LEU A 24 3.11 6.62 -9.49
C LEU A 24 3.32 6.13 -8.05
N THR A 25 2.89 6.92 -7.07
CA THR A 25 2.92 6.52 -5.66
C THR A 25 2.11 5.25 -5.45
N TYR A 26 2.66 4.29 -4.70
CA TYR A 26 1.98 3.07 -4.29
C TYR A 26 2.00 2.92 -2.77
N LEU A 27 0.95 2.31 -2.24
CA LEU A 27 0.84 1.91 -0.84
C LEU A 27 0.99 0.40 -0.73
N LEU A 28 1.99 -0.04 0.04
CA LEU A 28 2.20 -1.45 0.34
C LEU A 28 1.70 -1.78 1.74
N VAL A 29 0.84 -2.77 1.82
CA VAL A 29 0.41 -3.37 3.09
C VAL A 29 1.16 -4.69 3.30
N GLU A 30 1.72 -4.89 4.48
CA GLU A 30 2.47 -6.10 4.82
C GLU A 30 1.58 -7.36 4.72
N HIS A 31 2.01 -8.32 3.89
CA HIS A 31 1.47 -9.67 3.85
C HIS A 31 1.96 -10.47 5.08
N PRO A 32 1.07 -11.04 5.91
CA PRO A 32 0.44 -12.33 5.56
C PRO A 32 -1.06 -12.45 5.88
N LEU A 33 -1.72 -13.44 5.24
CA LEU A 33 -3.15 -13.74 5.37
C LEU A 33 -3.52 -14.74 6.48
N GLY A 34 -2.55 -15.45 7.06
CA GLY A 34 -2.82 -16.57 7.99
C GLY A 34 -2.55 -16.26 9.46
N GLY A 35 -3.45 -16.65 10.35
CA GLY A 35 -3.23 -16.62 11.80
C GLY A 35 -3.20 -15.23 12.44
N ILE A 36 -3.55 -14.18 11.69
CA ILE A 36 -3.56 -12.81 12.20
C ILE A 36 -4.79 -12.60 13.10
N ARG A 37 -4.58 -11.96 14.25
CA ARG A 37 -5.68 -11.64 15.18
C ARG A 37 -6.48 -10.45 14.67
N PRO A 38 -7.80 -10.36 14.94
CA PRO A 38 -8.64 -9.24 14.51
C PRO A 38 -8.09 -7.86 14.86
N ASP A 39 -7.54 -7.69 16.07
CA ASP A 39 -6.96 -6.40 16.50
C ASP A 39 -5.74 -5.99 15.67
N ALA A 40 -4.92 -6.98 15.27
CA ALA A 40 -3.78 -6.75 14.39
C ALA A 40 -4.23 -6.37 12.98
N VAL A 41 -5.32 -6.95 12.46
CA VAL A 41 -5.92 -6.50 11.18
C VAL A 41 -6.34 -5.04 11.28
N ARG A 42 -7.07 -4.68 12.34
CA ARG A 42 -7.55 -3.31 12.55
C ARG A 42 -6.40 -2.32 12.63
N ALA A 43 -5.35 -2.62 13.40
CA ALA A 43 -4.19 -1.75 13.52
C ALA A 43 -3.48 -1.55 12.17
N LYS A 44 -3.27 -2.63 11.40
CA LYS A 44 -2.67 -2.56 10.06
C LYS A 44 -3.52 -1.76 9.07
N ALA A 45 -4.85 -1.91 9.13
CA ALA A 45 -5.77 -1.15 8.30
C ALA A 45 -5.71 0.36 8.61
N LEU A 46 -5.68 0.73 9.89
CA LEU A 46 -5.56 2.14 10.30
C LEU A 46 -4.22 2.73 9.81
N ALA A 47 -3.11 2.03 10.00
CA ALA A 47 -1.81 2.50 9.52
C ALA A 47 -1.76 2.68 7.99
N ALA A 48 -2.46 1.83 7.23
CA ALA A 48 -2.58 1.99 5.78
C ALA A 48 -3.39 3.24 5.38
N VAL A 49 -4.44 3.57 6.14
CA VAL A 49 -5.21 4.81 5.96
C VAL A 49 -4.34 6.03 6.26
N ASP A 50 -3.61 6.03 7.37
CA ASP A 50 -2.71 7.14 7.73
C ASP A 50 -1.66 7.39 6.63
N ALA A 51 -1.07 6.33 6.08
CA ALA A 51 -0.10 6.42 4.99
C ALA A 51 -0.75 6.91 3.68
N LEU A 52 -1.99 6.54 3.41
CA LEU A 52 -2.76 7.05 2.27
C LEU A 52 -3.05 8.55 2.42
N GLU A 53 -3.49 8.98 3.61
CA GLU A 53 -3.74 10.40 3.90
C GLU A 53 -2.46 11.23 3.75
N ALA A 54 -1.34 10.78 4.29
CA ALA A 54 -0.05 11.45 4.14
C ALA A 54 0.37 11.59 2.67
N ALA A 55 0.14 10.55 1.85
CA ALA A 55 0.49 10.55 0.43
C ALA A 55 -0.42 11.47 -0.41
N LEU A 56 -1.71 11.58 -0.08
CA LEU A 56 -2.67 12.37 -0.85
C LEU A 56 -2.72 13.84 -0.44
N LEU A 57 -2.58 14.12 0.86
CA LEU A 57 -2.75 15.45 1.41
C LEU A 57 -1.42 16.21 1.55
N GLY A 58 -0.30 15.57 1.23
CA GLY A 58 1.03 16.12 1.46
C GLY A 58 1.28 16.27 2.96
N GLY A 59 1.66 15.17 3.61
CA GLY A 59 2.09 15.20 5.00
C GLY A 59 3.14 16.30 5.23
N ARG A 60 2.97 17.08 6.30
CA ARG A 60 3.93 18.13 6.72
C ARG A 60 5.32 17.58 6.94
#